data_AF-A0A1Y1CKG5-F1
#
_entry.id   AF-A0A1Y1CKG5-F1
#
_cell.length_a   1.000
_cell.length_b   1.000
_cell.length_c   1.000
_cell.angle_alpha   90.00
_cell.angle_beta   90.00
_cell.angle_gamma   90.00
#
_symmetry.space_group_name_H-M   'P 1'
#
loop_
_entity.id
_entity.type
_entity.pdbx_description
1 polymer ?
#
loop_
_entity_poly.entity_id
_entity_poly.type
_entity_poly.pdbx_seq_one_letter_code
_entity_poly.pdbx_strand_id
1 'polypeptide(L)'
;MVFGGLLVLSGFFIYKSNIAADPVLAMNMSPHSTVENTIDVNSGKSLEELNNLIELAKADGVLTQNEKRILSRKAKECELDLGEIIKDIEAELAANPSKAETEIINQAKKKGDDFEKFIAQKFPKKYYTIKEWAGDKYIKGVYAETTTQPDLMIETKKEKKCFSIECKWRKEFKNDEVTFASKKQLENYMVFQKKKNIPVFITLGIGGEPSAPQNCYILPLDEIKSNSILKNELYKYWKKTAANFYFDIKTNELK
;
A
#
# COMPACT_ATOMS: atom_id res chain seq x y z
N MET A 1 -20.38 38.86 -34.37
CA MET A 1 -19.73 37.98 -35.37
C MET A 1 -18.27 37.83 -34.97
N VAL A 2 -17.69 36.63 -35.18
CA VAL A 2 -16.32 36.18 -34.87
C VAL A 2 -16.13 35.77 -33.39
N PHE A 3 -16.21 34.50 -32.94
CA PHE A 3 -15.47 33.22 -33.19
C PHE A 3 -14.02 33.15 -32.66
N GLY A 4 -13.74 32.05 -31.94
CA GLY A 4 -12.41 31.52 -31.59
C GLY A 4 -12.23 31.38 -30.07
N GLY A 5 -12.25 30.20 -29.41
CA GLY A 5 -11.89 28.86 -29.86
C GLY A 5 -10.39 28.63 -29.62
N LEU A 6 -10.00 28.21 -28.41
CA LEU A 6 -8.62 27.78 -28.13
C LEU A 6 -8.59 26.29 -27.80
N LEU A 7 -7.89 25.56 -28.65
CA LEU A 7 -7.76 24.11 -28.70
C LEU A 7 -6.44 23.69 -28.01
N VAL A 8 -6.50 22.54 -27.35
CA VAL A 8 -5.42 21.80 -26.70
C VAL A 8 -4.35 21.38 -27.70
N LEU A 9 -3.05 21.47 -27.34
CA LEU A 9 -2.02 20.63 -27.95
C LEU A 9 -0.92 20.26 -26.95
N SER A 10 -0.83 18.97 -26.67
CA SER A 10 0.22 18.23 -25.97
C SER A 10 1.48 18.13 -26.82
N GLY A 11 2.64 18.53 -26.28
CA GLY A 11 3.93 18.42 -26.95
C GLY A 11 4.61 17.07 -26.66
N PHE A 12 4.70 16.23 -27.69
CA PHE A 12 5.69 15.14 -27.80
C PHE A 12 6.97 15.71 -28.42
N PHE A 13 8.10 15.61 -27.73
CA PHE A 13 9.42 15.90 -28.31
C PHE A 13 9.99 14.62 -28.93
N ILE A 14 10.15 14.61 -30.25
CA ILE A 14 10.89 13.58 -30.99
C ILE A 14 12.27 14.15 -31.32
N TYR A 15 13.33 13.50 -30.83
CA TYR A 15 14.72 13.81 -31.17
C TYR A 15 15.05 13.24 -32.55
N LYS A 16 15.60 14.07 -33.44
CA LYS A 16 15.93 13.75 -34.84
C LYS A 16 17.46 13.72 -34.98
N SER A 17 18.04 12.57 -35.30
CA SER A 17 19.47 12.43 -35.63
C SER A 17 19.68 12.48 -37.14
N ASN A 18 20.57 13.39 -37.57
CA ASN A 18 21.06 13.51 -38.94
C ASN A 18 22.24 12.56 -39.15
N ILE A 19 22.22 11.72 -40.18
CA ILE A 19 23.43 11.18 -40.79
C ILE A 19 23.28 11.23 -42.32
N ALA A 20 24.19 11.95 -42.96
CA ALA A 20 24.35 12.04 -44.40
C ALA A 20 25.03 10.77 -44.94
N ALA A 21 24.64 10.36 -46.14
CA ALA A 21 25.20 9.24 -46.89
C ALA A 21 26.16 9.73 -47.97
N ASP A 22 27.27 9.01 -48.18
CA ASP A 22 27.78 8.61 -49.50
C ASP A 22 28.95 7.60 -49.37
N PRO A 23 29.26 6.79 -50.41
CA PRO A 23 29.52 5.36 -50.22
C PRO A 23 30.85 4.83 -50.79
N VAL A 24 31.06 3.51 -50.60
CA VAL A 24 31.89 2.55 -51.37
C VAL A 24 33.38 2.41 -50.95
N LEU A 25 33.79 1.23 -50.47
CA LEU A 25 34.54 0.20 -51.25
C LEU A 25 34.94 -1.05 -50.41
N ALA A 26 34.36 -2.19 -50.83
CA ALA A 26 34.76 -3.61 -50.85
C ALA A 26 35.81 -4.28 -49.91
N MET A 27 35.39 -5.50 -49.48
CA MET A 27 36.15 -6.78 -49.32
C MET A 27 37.22 -6.82 -48.21
N ASN A 28 37.28 -7.79 -47.27
CA ASN A 28 37.21 -9.25 -47.43
C ASN A 28 37.37 -9.99 -46.06
N MET A 29 36.72 -11.17 -45.94
CA MET A 29 37.10 -12.40 -45.20
C MET A 29 36.92 -12.59 -43.66
N SER A 30 35.80 -13.27 -43.32
CA SER A 30 35.65 -14.50 -42.49
C SER A 30 35.92 -14.49 -40.95
N PRO A 31 35.41 -15.46 -40.18
CA PRO A 31 34.01 -15.66 -39.78
C PRO A 31 33.89 -15.66 -38.24
N HIS A 32 33.02 -14.86 -37.61
CA HIS A 32 32.65 -15.14 -36.21
C HIS A 32 31.34 -14.45 -35.80
N SER A 33 30.40 -15.29 -35.35
CA SER A 33 29.27 -15.01 -34.47
C SER A 33 28.45 -13.75 -34.73
N THR A 34 27.27 -13.96 -35.32
CA THR A 34 26.07 -13.14 -35.10
C THR A 34 25.88 -12.94 -33.59
N VAL A 35 26.21 -11.75 -33.09
CA VAL A 35 25.72 -11.29 -31.78
C VAL A 35 24.27 -10.90 -32.01
N GLU A 36 23.37 -11.85 -31.72
CA GLU A 36 21.98 -11.53 -31.45
C GLU A 36 21.96 -10.46 -30.36
N ASN A 37 21.30 -9.35 -30.65
CA ASN A 37 21.07 -8.28 -29.70
C ASN A 37 19.99 -8.76 -28.71
N THR A 38 20.36 -9.67 -27.82
CA THR A 38 19.57 -10.06 -26.67
C THR A 38 19.65 -8.93 -25.66
N ILE A 39 18.74 -7.95 -25.78
CA ILE A 39 18.43 -7.07 -24.66
C ILE A 39 17.97 -8.01 -23.54
N ASP A 40 18.79 -8.12 -22.50
CA ASP A 40 18.61 -9.09 -21.43
C ASP A 40 17.30 -8.79 -20.70
N VAL A 41 16.25 -9.55 -21.06
CA VAL A 41 14.89 -9.47 -20.51
C VAL A 41 14.91 -9.59 -18.98
N ASN A 42 15.97 -10.16 -18.42
CA ASN A 42 16.18 -10.30 -16.98
C ASN A 42 16.56 -8.97 -16.31
N SER A 43 17.27 -8.07 -17.01
CA SER A 43 17.66 -6.75 -16.49
C SER A 43 16.47 -5.80 -16.34
N GLY A 44 15.54 -5.79 -17.31
CA GLY A 44 14.32 -4.98 -17.28
C GLY A 44 13.35 -5.42 -16.18
N LYS A 45 13.25 -6.73 -15.93
CA LYS A 45 12.46 -7.28 -14.83
C LYS A 45 13.04 -6.93 -13.46
N SER A 46 14.37 -6.95 -13.32
CA SER A 46 15.04 -6.54 -12.08
C SER A 46 14.84 -5.05 -11.78
N LEU A 47 14.85 -4.21 -12.81
CA LEU A 47 14.60 -2.76 -12.69
C LEU A 47 13.15 -2.45 -12.29
N GLU A 48 12.17 -3.18 -12.83
CA GLU A 48 10.76 -3.04 -12.45
C GLU A 48 10.52 -3.50 -11.00
N GLU A 49 11.15 -4.60 -10.57
CA GLU A 49 11.11 -5.06 -9.19
C GLU A 49 11.80 -4.08 -8.22
N LEU A 50 12.85 -3.39 -8.67
CA LEU A 50 13.53 -2.34 -7.91
C LEU A 50 12.62 -1.13 -7.72
N ASN A 51 11.99 -0.65 -8.80
CA ASN A 51 11.03 0.46 -8.75
C ASN A 51 9.83 0.12 -7.87
N ASN A 52 9.32 -1.10 -7.94
CA ASN A 52 8.23 -1.55 -7.07
C ASN A 52 8.64 -1.57 -5.59
N LEU A 53 9.87 -2.00 -5.27
CA LEU A 53 10.41 -1.94 -3.90
C LEU A 53 10.58 -0.51 -3.40
N ILE A 54 11.02 0.40 -4.26
CA ILE A 54 11.15 1.83 -3.95
C ILE A 54 9.76 2.44 -3.68
N GLU A 55 8.77 2.14 -4.51
CA GLU A 55 7.39 2.62 -4.31
C GLU A 55 6.73 2.02 -3.07
N LEU A 56 7.02 0.76 -2.73
CA LEU A 56 6.58 0.15 -1.48
C LEU A 56 7.23 0.79 -0.25
N ALA A 57 8.54 1.09 -0.31
CA ALA A 57 9.23 1.76 0.79
C ALA A 57 8.81 3.24 0.95
N LYS A 58 8.49 3.92 -0.15
CA LYS A 58 7.88 5.25 -0.14
C LYS A 58 6.47 5.23 0.46
N ALA A 59 5.70 4.16 0.21
CA ALA A 59 4.37 3.99 0.78
C ALA A 59 4.38 3.66 2.28
N ASP A 60 5.42 3.00 2.79
CA ASP A 60 5.59 2.66 4.22
C ASP A 60 6.25 3.79 5.03
N GLY A 61 6.73 4.85 4.37
CA GLY A 61 7.23 6.08 4.99
C GLY A 61 8.55 5.96 5.75
N VAL A 62 9.16 4.77 5.82
CA VAL A 62 10.48 4.54 6.42
C VAL A 62 11.25 3.51 5.61
N LEU A 63 12.42 3.88 5.11
CA LEU A 63 13.33 2.94 4.45
C LEU A 63 14.24 2.26 5.49
N THR A 64 13.91 1.02 5.85
CA THR A 64 14.61 0.23 6.86
C THR A 64 16.01 -0.21 6.40
N GLN A 65 16.90 -0.56 7.34
CA GLN A 65 18.25 -1.03 7.00
C GLN A 65 18.26 -2.31 6.16
N ASN A 66 17.23 -3.17 6.29
CA ASN A 66 17.11 -4.37 5.48
C ASN A 66 16.68 -4.04 4.03
N GLU A 67 15.78 -3.08 3.85
CA GLU A 67 15.38 -2.61 2.51
C GLU A 67 16.53 -1.91 1.80
N LYS A 68 17.33 -1.10 2.51
CA LYS A 68 18.56 -0.52 1.97
C LYS A 68 19.52 -1.61 1.48
N ARG A 69 19.72 -2.69 2.24
CA ARG A 69 20.59 -3.81 1.84
C ARG A 69 20.05 -4.58 0.63
N ILE A 70 18.73 -4.74 0.51
CA ILE A 70 18.09 -5.42 -0.62
C ILE A 70 18.18 -4.57 -1.89
N LEU A 71 17.94 -3.26 -1.78
CA LEU A 71 18.13 -2.29 -2.87
C LEU A 71 19.58 -2.27 -3.35
N SER A 72 20.55 -2.23 -2.42
CA SER A 72 21.98 -2.27 -2.74
C SER A 72 22.41 -3.58 -3.41
N ARG A 73 21.81 -4.72 -3.03
CA ARG A 73 22.11 -6.01 -3.67
C ARG A 73 21.57 -6.08 -5.10
N LYS A 74 20.31 -5.66 -5.31
CA LYS A 74 19.64 -5.72 -6.62
C LYS A 74 20.24 -4.75 -7.64
N ALA A 75 20.65 -3.56 -7.21
CA ALA A 75 21.31 -2.62 -8.10
C ALA A 75 22.72 -3.09 -8.52
N LYS A 76 23.41 -3.86 -7.66
CA LYS A 76 24.68 -4.52 -8.00
C LYS A 76 24.51 -5.67 -9.01
N GLU A 77 23.35 -6.33 -9.00
CA GLU A 77 22.96 -7.37 -9.98
C GLU A 77 22.62 -6.78 -11.36
N CYS A 78 22.33 -5.48 -11.44
CA CYS A 78 22.03 -4.79 -12.70
C CYS A 78 23.24 -4.06 -13.32
N GLU A 79 24.45 -4.19 -12.75
CA GLU A 79 25.66 -3.46 -13.17
C GLU A 79 25.50 -1.92 -13.27
N LEU A 80 24.54 -1.36 -12.53
CA LEU A 80 24.30 0.07 -12.52
C LEU A 80 25.15 0.77 -11.44
N ASP A 81 25.74 1.92 -11.78
CA ASP A 81 26.46 2.74 -10.80
C ASP A 81 25.46 3.35 -9.80
N LEU A 82 25.36 2.68 -8.65
CA LEU A 82 24.51 3.06 -7.54
C LEU A 82 24.76 4.51 -7.07
N GLY A 83 25.99 5.01 -7.25
CA GLY A 83 26.37 6.36 -6.86
C GLY A 83 25.70 7.44 -7.72
N GLU A 84 25.58 7.23 -9.03
CA GLU A 84 24.90 8.18 -9.91
C GLU A 84 23.38 8.09 -9.79
N ILE A 85 22.81 6.89 -9.63
CA ILE A 85 21.35 6.73 -9.44
C ILE A 85 20.90 7.33 -8.10
N ILE A 86 21.66 7.12 -7.02
CA ILE A 86 21.35 7.74 -5.74
C ILE A 86 21.50 9.26 -5.86
N LYS A 87 22.52 9.76 -6.56
CA LYS A 87 22.73 11.19 -6.75
C LYS A 87 21.66 11.85 -7.62
N ASP A 88 21.15 11.17 -8.64
CA ASP A 88 20.07 11.66 -9.49
C ASP A 88 18.71 11.59 -8.77
N ILE A 89 18.46 10.53 -8.00
CA ILE A 89 17.30 10.45 -7.11
C ILE A 89 17.40 11.52 -6.02
N GLU A 90 18.56 11.73 -5.41
CA GLU A 90 18.79 12.78 -4.41
C GLU A 90 18.70 14.19 -5.02
N ALA A 91 19.09 14.39 -6.28
CA ALA A 91 18.97 15.66 -7.00
C ALA A 91 17.53 15.94 -7.45
N GLU A 92 16.80 14.92 -7.91
CA GLU A 92 15.39 14.99 -8.26
C GLU A 92 14.53 15.20 -7.01
N LEU A 93 14.86 14.50 -5.92
CA LEU A 93 14.33 14.75 -4.58
C LEU A 93 14.80 16.10 -4.03
N ALA A 94 15.96 16.66 -4.39
CA ALA A 94 16.32 18.01 -3.94
C ALA A 94 15.56 19.11 -4.72
N ALA A 95 15.16 18.83 -5.96
CA ALA A 95 14.51 19.78 -6.84
C ALA A 95 13.00 19.94 -6.60
N ASN A 96 12.28 18.92 -6.10
CA ASN A 96 10.85 19.03 -5.78
C ASN A 96 10.31 17.93 -4.79
N PRO A 97 10.81 17.81 -3.54
CA PRO A 97 10.42 16.70 -2.64
C PRO A 97 9.19 16.96 -1.78
N SER A 98 9.07 18.15 -1.20
CA SER A 98 8.33 18.24 0.07
C SER A 98 6.82 18.30 -0.09
N LYS A 99 6.31 18.63 -1.28
CA LYS A 99 4.88 18.86 -1.50
C LYS A 99 4.17 17.58 -1.95
N ALA A 100 4.71 16.86 -2.93
CA ALA A 100 4.08 15.64 -3.46
C ALA A 100 4.11 14.48 -2.45
N GLU A 101 5.24 14.23 -1.78
CA GLU A 101 5.31 13.17 -0.76
C GLU A 101 4.43 13.48 0.45
N THR A 102 4.48 14.72 0.95
CA THR A 102 3.60 15.18 2.04
C THR A 102 2.13 15.08 1.63
N GLU A 103 1.78 15.42 0.39
CA GLU A 103 0.41 15.29 -0.13
C GLU A 103 -0.02 13.83 -0.26
N ILE A 104 0.84 12.93 -0.74
CA ILE A 104 0.54 11.50 -0.86
C ILE A 104 0.36 10.87 0.53
N ILE A 105 1.27 11.14 1.47
CA ILE A 105 1.18 10.66 2.86
C ILE A 105 -0.09 11.21 3.52
N ASN A 106 -0.37 12.51 3.38
CA ASN A 106 -1.60 13.12 3.90
C ASN A 106 -2.86 12.50 3.29
N GLN A 107 -2.84 12.17 2.00
CA GLN A 107 -3.96 11.50 1.34
C GLN A 107 -4.15 10.06 1.83
N ALA A 108 -3.07 9.28 1.95
CA ALA A 108 -3.13 7.91 2.46
C ALA A 108 -3.65 7.89 3.90
N LYS A 109 -3.11 8.77 4.76
CA LYS A 109 -3.57 8.96 6.13
C LYS A 109 -5.05 9.36 6.16
N LYS A 110 -5.45 10.35 5.35
CA LYS A 110 -6.85 10.78 5.26
C LYS A 110 -7.78 9.64 4.86
N LYS A 111 -7.37 8.78 3.92
CA LYS A 111 -8.16 7.60 3.51
C LYS A 111 -8.31 6.60 4.67
N GLY A 112 -7.25 6.36 5.44
CA GLY A 112 -7.30 5.56 6.67
C GLY A 112 -8.29 6.14 7.68
N ASP A 113 -8.08 7.41 8.06
CA ASP A 113 -8.93 8.14 9.02
C ASP A 113 -10.42 8.13 8.60
N ASP A 114 -10.70 8.27 7.30
CA ASP A 114 -12.08 8.28 6.78
C ASP A 114 -12.73 6.90 6.81
N PHE A 115 -11.96 5.82 6.60
CA PHE A 115 -12.46 4.46 6.76
C PHE A 115 -12.68 4.09 8.23
N GLU A 116 -11.78 4.49 9.13
CA GLU A 116 -11.97 4.32 10.57
C GLU A 116 -13.25 5.00 11.06
N LYS A 117 -13.52 6.22 10.60
CA LYS A 117 -14.78 6.93 10.90
C LYS A 117 -15.98 6.16 10.36
N PHE A 118 -15.90 5.63 9.14
CA PHE A 118 -16.97 4.82 8.57
C PHE A 118 -17.28 3.59 9.44
N ILE A 119 -16.25 2.88 9.92
CA ILE A 119 -16.41 1.71 10.80
C ILE A 119 -16.94 2.12 12.18
N ALA A 120 -16.40 3.16 12.79
CA ALA A 120 -16.84 3.68 14.09
C ALA A 120 -18.35 4.02 14.08
N GLN A 121 -18.87 4.56 12.98
CA GLN A 121 -20.29 4.87 12.82
C GLN A 121 -21.21 3.63 12.75
N LYS A 122 -20.67 2.44 12.46
CA LYS A 122 -21.43 1.17 12.43
C LYS A 122 -21.84 0.68 13.82
N PHE A 123 -21.35 1.32 14.88
CA PHE A 123 -21.62 0.96 16.27
C PHE A 123 -22.47 2.04 16.94
N PRO A 124 -23.80 1.85 17.03
CA PRO A 124 -24.67 2.84 17.63
C PRO A 124 -24.30 3.12 19.10
N LYS A 125 -24.14 4.41 19.44
CA LYS A 125 -23.81 4.87 20.80
C LYS A 125 -24.79 4.39 21.88
N LYS A 126 -26.00 3.97 21.51
CA LYS A 126 -26.96 3.36 22.44
C LYS A 126 -26.44 2.04 23.03
N TYR A 127 -25.69 1.26 22.25
CA TYR A 127 -25.26 -0.10 22.60
C TYR A 127 -23.76 -0.22 22.84
N TYR A 128 -22.96 0.69 22.28
CA TYR A 128 -21.50 0.60 22.30
C TYR A 128 -20.84 1.87 22.82
N THR A 129 -19.64 1.71 23.36
CA THR A 129 -18.71 2.78 23.72
C THR A 129 -17.37 2.53 23.03
N ILE A 130 -16.85 3.50 22.29
CA ILE A 130 -15.46 3.45 21.80
C ILE A 130 -14.57 3.84 22.97
N LYS A 131 -13.74 2.90 23.44
CA LYS A 131 -12.83 3.05 24.58
C LYS A 131 -11.50 3.63 24.16
N GLU A 132 -11.00 3.15 23.03
CA GLU A 132 -9.74 3.59 22.46
C GLU A 132 -9.94 3.78 20.96
N TRP A 133 -9.32 4.84 20.44
CA TRP A 133 -9.16 5.09 19.02
C TRP A 133 -7.68 5.39 18.82
N ALA A 134 -6.94 4.33 18.49
CA ALA A 134 -5.51 4.41 18.29
C ALA A 134 -5.22 5.26 17.04
N GLY A 135 -4.09 5.93 17.05
CA GLY A 135 -3.63 6.70 15.92
C GLY A 135 -2.11 6.81 15.97
N ASP A 136 -1.52 7.07 14.82
CA ASP A 136 -0.08 7.21 14.68
C ASP A 136 0.40 8.50 15.35
N LYS A 137 0.81 8.37 16.61
CA LYS A 137 1.48 9.43 17.37
C LYS A 137 2.98 9.17 17.31
N TYR A 138 3.65 9.94 16.47
CA TYR A 138 5.09 9.87 16.25
C TYR A 138 5.75 11.23 16.48
N ILE A 139 6.82 11.26 17.27
CA ILE A 139 7.70 12.43 17.41
C ILE A 139 9.15 11.96 17.41
N LYS A 140 9.94 12.38 16.42
CA LYS A 140 11.41 12.23 16.39
C LYS A 140 11.92 10.80 16.71
N GLY A 141 11.36 9.79 16.07
CA GLY A 141 11.77 8.39 16.25
C GLY A 141 11.01 7.65 17.36
N VAL A 142 10.24 8.37 18.19
CA VAL A 142 9.47 7.77 19.28
C VAL A 142 8.05 7.51 18.80
N TYR A 143 7.65 6.24 18.83
CA TYR A 143 6.29 5.79 18.58
C TYR A 143 5.59 5.54 19.90
N ALA A 144 4.31 5.92 19.99
CA ALA A 144 3.48 5.45 21.09
C ALA A 144 3.30 3.93 21.00
N GLU A 145 3.26 3.23 22.13
CA GLU A 145 2.99 1.78 22.14
C GLU A 145 1.65 1.43 21.45
N THR A 146 0.69 2.35 21.51
CA THR A 146 -0.63 2.25 20.85
C THR A 146 -0.55 2.21 19.33
N THR A 147 0.53 2.69 18.71
CA THR A 147 0.74 2.61 17.25
C THR A 147 0.79 1.17 16.74
N THR A 148 1.11 0.21 17.61
CA THR A 148 1.17 -1.21 17.23
C THR A 148 -0.12 -1.98 17.53
N GLN A 149 -1.14 -1.30 18.07
CA GLN A 149 -2.40 -1.89 18.50
C GLN A 149 -3.48 -1.70 17.42
N PRO A 150 -4.58 -2.47 17.46
CA PRO A 150 -5.69 -2.25 16.55
C PRO A 150 -6.30 -0.85 16.66
N ASP A 151 -6.77 -0.30 15.54
CA ASP A 151 -7.27 1.08 15.43
C ASP A 151 -8.39 1.43 16.44
N LEU A 152 -9.33 0.52 16.71
CA LEU A 152 -10.45 0.75 17.63
C LEU A 152 -10.51 -0.31 18.74
N MET A 153 -10.84 0.13 19.96
CA MET A 153 -11.31 -0.75 21.04
C MET A 153 -12.72 -0.35 21.43
N ILE A 154 -13.66 -1.29 21.38
CA ILE A 154 -15.09 -1.06 21.58
C ILE A 154 -15.59 -1.91 22.75
N GLU A 155 -16.43 -1.32 23.59
CA GLU A 155 -17.08 -1.96 24.74
C GLU A 155 -18.60 -2.02 24.54
N THR A 156 -19.21 -3.19 24.76
CA THR A 156 -20.67 -3.31 24.86
C THR A 156 -21.16 -2.65 26.15
N LYS A 157 -22.20 -1.81 26.07
CA LYS A 157 -22.64 -1.03 27.24
C LYS A 157 -23.28 -1.89 28.33
N LYS A 158 -24.03 -2.91 27.95
CA LYS A 158 -24.80 -3.74 28.88
C LYS A 158 -23.92 -4.80 29.55
N GLU A 159 -23.15 -5.56 28.80
CA GLU A 159 -22.35 -6.68 29.30
C GLU A 159 -20.88 -6.33 29.58
N LYS A 160 -20.46 -5.11 29.24
CA LYS A 160 -19.07 -4.63 29.44
C LYS A 160 -18.02 -5.50 28.77
N LYS A 161 -18.38 -6.09 27.62
CA LYS A 161 -17.47 -6.92 26.83
C LYS A 161 -16.71 -6.06 25.84
N CYS A 162 -15.39 -6.23 25.80
CA CYS A 162 -14.52 -5.52 24.90
C CYS A 162 -14.12 -6.38 23.70
N PHE A 163 -13.97 -5.73 22.55
CA PHE A 163 -13.37 -6.27 21.35
C PHE A 163 -12.64 -5.15 20.61
N SER A 164 -11.71 -5.52 19.74
CA SER A 164 -10.90 -4.57 18.99
C SER A 164 -11.03 -4.76 17.49
N ILE A 165 -10.85 -3.68 16.74
CA ILE A 165 -10.97 -3.66 15.28
C ILE A 165 -9.77 -2.96 14.68
N GLU A 166 -9.10 -3.65 13.76
CA GLU A 166 -8.18 -3.04 12.80
C GLU A 166 -8.97 -2.62 11.56
N CYS A 167 -8.73 -1.41 11.06
CA CYS A 167 -9.39 -0.81 9.91
C CYS A 167 -8.43 -0.73 8.73
N LYS A 168 -8.79 -1.38 7.61
CA LYS A 168 -8.03 -1.30 6.36
C LYS A 168 -8.95 -1.07 5.18
N TRP A 169 -8.63 -0.09 4.35
CA TRP A 169 -9.29 0.14 3.07
C TRP A 169 -8.32 -0.05 1.91
N ARG A 170 -8.81 -0.61 0.80
CA ARG A 170 -8.09 -0.75 -0.46
C ARG A 170 -9.01 -0.39 -1.61
N LYS A 171 -8.46 0.30 -2.61
CA LYS A 171 -9.21 0.69 -3.81
C LYS A 171 -9.71 -0.53 -4.59
N GLU A 172 -8.89 -1.58 -4.67
CA GLU A 172 -9.20 -2.78 -5.45
C GLU A 172 -8.38 -3.98 -4.96
N PHE A 173 -8.71 -5.16 -5.48
CA PHE A 173 -7.88 -6.35 -5.36
C PHE A 173 -6.71 -6.27 -6.34
N LYS A 174 -5.57 -6.84 -5.98
CA LYS A 174 -4.43 -7.05 -6.88
C LYS A 174 -4.27 -8.55 -7.11
N ASN A 175 -4.35 -8.99 -8.37
CA ASN A 175 -4.27 -10.42 -8.73
C ASN A 175 -5.24 -11.31 -7.92
N ASP A 176 -6.50 -10.86 -7.78
CA ASP A 176 -7.53 -11.50 -6.95
C ASP A 176 -7.17 -11.71 -5.48
N GLU A 177 -6.18 -10.97 -4.97
CA GLU A 177 -5.73 -10.99 -3.59
C GLU A 177 -5.78 -9.58 -2.99
N VAL A 178 -5.85 -9.52 -1.67
CA VAL A 178 -5.68 -8.28 -0.94
C VAL A 178 -4.78 -8.47 0.27
N THR A 179 -3.70 -7.69 0.33
CA THR A 179 -2.84 -7.56 1.51
C THR A 179 -3.38 -6.47 2.43
N PHE A 180 -3.74 -6.85 3.65
CA PHE A 180 -4.34 -5.94 4.63
C PHE A 180 -3.38 -5.54 5.76
N ALA A 181 -2.31 -6.31 6.00
CA ALA A 181 -1.29 -5.97 6.99
C ALA A 181 0.11 -6.40 6.49
N SER A 182 1.16 -5.84 7.07
CA SER A 182 2.48 -6.49 7.05
C SER A 182 2.47 -7.72 7.96
N LYS A 183 3.42 -8.65 7.77
CA LYS A 183 3.57 -9.80 8.68
C LYS A 183 3.78 -9.34 10.13
N LYS A 184 4.56 -8.28 10.32
CA LYS A 184 4.85 -7.72 11.64
C LYS A 184 3.61 -7.11 12.30
N GLN A 185 2.79 -6.39 11.53
CA GLN A 185 1.51 -5.86 12.03
C GLN A 185 0.59 -7.00 12.45
N LEU A 186 0.46 -8.04 11.62
CA LEU A 186 -0.35 -9.21 11.95
C LEU A 186 0.11 -9.90 13.25
N GLU A 187 1.43 -10.09 13.41
CA GLU A 187 2.02 -10.61 14.66
C GLU A 187 1.70 -9.73 15.86
N ASN A 188 1.77 -8.40 15.72
CA ASN A 188 1.45 -7.47 16.79
C ASN A 188 -0.02 -7.59 17.22
N TYR A 189 -0.95 -7.72 16.27
CA TYR A 189 -2.37 -7.93 16.60
C TYR A 189 -2.61 -9.26 17.30
N MET A 190 -1.91 -10.33 16.88
CA MET A 190 -1.98 -11.65 17.54
C MET A 190 -1.46 -11.57 18.98
N VAL A 191 -0.34 -10.87 19.20
CA VAL A 191 0.20 -10.64 20.54
C VAL A 191 -0.74 -9.78 21.37
N PHE A 192 -1.32 -8.72 20.80
CA PHE A 192 -2.29 -7.85 21.45
C PHE A 192 -3.53 -8.64 21.90
N GLN A 193 -4.13 -9.43 21.01
CA GLN A 193 -5.29 -10.29 21.30
C GLN A 193 -5.02 -11.20 22.50
N LYS A 194 -3.88 -11.89 22.49
CA LYS A 194 -3.47 -12.80 23.57
C LYS A 194 -3.23 -12.07 24.89
N LYS A 195 -2.51 -10.94 24.86
CA LYS A 195 -2.17 -10.16 26.07
C LYS A 195 -3.39 -9.49 26.71
N LYS A 196 -4.28 -8.93 25.89
CA LYS A 196 -5.49 -8.23 26.36
C LYS A 196 -6.64 -9.18 26.64
N ASN A 197 -6.60 -10.40 26.10
CA ASN A 197 -7.66 -11.40 26.20
C ASN A 197 -9.02 -10.86 25.73
N ILE A 198 -9.02 -10.18 24.57
CA ILE A 198 -10.22 -9.64 23.91
C ILE A 198 -10.19 -10.05 22.42
N PRO A 199 -11.33 -10.34 21.78
CA PRO A 199 -11.35 -10.66 20.36
C PRO A 199 -10.88 -9.49 19.49
N VAL A 200 -10.10 -9.79 18.45
CA VAL A 200 -9.67 -8.81 17.45
C VAL A 200 -10.27 -9.17 16.10
N PHE A 201 -10.73 -8.15 15.38
CA PHE A 201 -11.27 -8.28 14.03
C PHE A 201 -10.50 -7.37 13.07
N ILE A 202 -10.35 -7.80 11.82
CA ILE A 202 -9.93 -6.94 10.73
C ILE A 202 -11.17 -6.56 9.92
N THR A 203 -11.48 -5.27 9.87
CA THR A 203 -12.45 -4.71 8.94
C THR A 203 -11.75 -4.30 7.66
N LEU A 204 -12.22 -4.82 6.53
CA LEU A 204 -11.64 -4.57 5.23
C LEU A 204 -12.66 -3.93 4.29
N GLY A 205 -12.43 -2.68 3.90
CA GLY A 205 -13.19 -1.99 2.88
C GLY A 205 -12.52 -2.14 1.52
N ILE A 206 -13.25 -2.58 0.50
CA ILE A 206 -12.75 -2.71 -0.88
C ILE A 206 -13.61 -1.89 -1.84
N GLY A 207 -12.96 -1.09 -2.69
CA GLY A 207 -13.63 -0.27 -3.70
C GLY A 207 -14.36 0.93 -3.11
N GLY A 208 -15.02 1.69 -3.98
CA GLY A 208 -15.73 2.92 -3.61
C GLY A 208 -14.79 3.98 -3.02
N GLU A 209 -15.29 4.71 -2.03
CA GLU A 209 -14.50 5.67 -1.24
C GLU A 209 -14.27 5.09 0.17
N PRO A 210 -13.22 5.49 0.89
CA PRO A 210 -12.99 5.02 2.26
C PRO A 210 -14.17 5.31 3.21
N SER A 211 -14.85 6.44 3.04
CA SER A 211 -16.06 6.78 3.81
C SER A 211 -17.32 6.05 3.35
N ALA A 212 -17.27 5.37 2.21
CA ALA A 212 -18.39 4.66 1.59
C ALA A 212 -17.86 3.51 0.71
N PRO A 213 -17.25 2.48 1.32
CA PRO A 213 -16.63 1.40 0.56
C PRO A 213 -17.69 0.62 -0.19
N GLN A 214 -17.35 0.12 -1.38
CA GLN A 214 -18.29 -0.68 -2.18
C GLN A 214 -18.59 -2.02 -1.49
N ASN A 215 -17.56 -2.66 -0.94
CA ASN A 215 -17.67 -3.90 -0.18
C ASN A 215 -17.01 -3.72 1.19
N CYS A 216 -17.59 -4.33 2.22
CA CYS A 216 -17.01 -4.36 3.55
C CYS A 216 -16.98 -5.82 4.05
N TYR A 217 -15.88 -6.19 4.68
CA TYR A 217 -15.66 -7.53 5.23
C TYR A 217 -15.22 -7.42 6.68
N ILE A 218 -15.57 -8.43 7.49
CA ILE A 218 -15.15 -8.53 8.90
C ILE A 218 -14.54 -9.91 9.11
N LEU A 219 -13.23 -9.94 9.35
CA LEU A 219 -12.47 -11.17 9.54
C LEU A 219 -12.10 -11.29 11.03
N PRO A 220 -12.51 -12.36 11.73
CA PRO A 220 -11.95 -12.67 13.04
C PRO A 220 -10.46 -12.97 12.90
N LEU A 221 -9.63 -12.37 13.76
CA LEU A 221 -8.18 -12.56 13.70
C LEU A 221 -7.77 -14.03 13.83
N ASP A 222 -8.52 -14.82 14.61
CA ASP A 222 -8.31 -16.25 14.80
C ASP A 222 -8.48 -17.09 13.51
N GLU A 223 -9.18 -16.57 12.50
CA GLU A 223 -9.36 -17.25 11.22
C GLU A 223 -8.30 -16.86 10.17
N ILE A 224 -7.44 -15.89 10.49
CA ILE A 224 -6.44 -15.34 9.55
C ILE A 224 -5.16 -16.18 9.58
N LYS A 225 -4.80 -16.74 8.42
CA LYS A 225 -3.60 -17.58 8.25
C LYS A 225 -2.40 -16.84 7.69
N SER A 226 -2.63 -15.74 6.99
CA SER A 226 -1.62 -14.95 6.28
C SER A 226 -1.99 -13.47 6.32
N ASN A 227 -1.04 -12.59 6.02
CA ASN A 227 -1.26 -11.14 5.99
C ASN A 227 -1.99 -10.63 4.72
N SER A 228 -2.45 -11.58 3.91
CA SER A 228 -3.21 -11.41 2.69
C SER A 228 -4.24 -12.53 2.54
N ILE A 229 -5.28 -12.29 1.74
CA ILE A 229 -6.38 -13.24 1.52
C ILE A 229 -6.89 -13.14 0.08
N LEU A 230 -7.22 -14.30 -0.50
CA LEU A 230 -7.82 -14.38 -1.83
C LEU A 230 -9.28 -13.89 -1.81
N LYS A 231 -9.70 -13.24 -2.88
CA LYS A 231 -11.04 -12.67 -3.05
C LYS A 231 -12.16 -13.70 -2.80
N ASN A 232 -11.99 -14.93 -3.30
CA ASN A 232 -12.98 -15.99 -3.13
C ASN A 232 -13.08 -16.46 -1.67
N GLU A 233 -11.96 -16.49 -0.94
CA GLU A 233 -11.95 -16.82 0.49
C GLU A 233 -12.50 -15.69 1.34
N LEU A 234 -12.31 -14.44 0.91
CA LEU A 234 -12.80 -13.25 1.59
C LEU A 234 -14.33 -13.13 1.55
N TYR A 235 -14.99 -13.64 0.51
CA TYR A 235 -16.41 -13.44 0.27
C TYR A 235 -17.33 -13.93 1.41
N LYS A 236 -16.94 -14.98 2.14
CA LYS A 236 -17.71 -15.48 3.30
C LYS A 236 -17.77 -14.49 4.47
N TYR A 237 -16.88 -13.51 4.52
CA TYR A 237 -16.83 -12.47 5.56
C TYR A 237 -17.59 -11.19 5.18
N TRP A 238 -18.26 -11.19 4.03
CA TRP A 238 -18.93 -10.01 3.49
C TRP A 238 -20.04 -9.49 4.39
N LYS A 239 -20.13 -8.16 4.50
CA LYS A 239 -21.14 -7.42 5.25
C LYS A 239 -21.80 -6.36 4.39
N LYS A 240 -23.10 -6.17 4.62
CA LYS A 240 -23.86 -5.09 4.01
C LYS A 240 -23.40 -3.76 4.59
N THR A 241 -22.84 -2.90 3.73
CA THR A 241 -22.27 -1.59 4.12
C THR A 241 -23.29 -0.64 4.73
N ALA A 242 -24.58 -0.73 4.36
CA ALA A 242 -25.64 0.10 4.91
C ALA A 242 -26.12 -0.31 6.33
N ALA A 243 -25.78 -1.51 6.79
CA ALA A 243 -26.23 -2.02 8.09
C ALA A 243 -25.27 -1.60 9.22
N ASN A 244 -25.79 -1.58 10.45
CA ASN A 244 -24.95 -1.49 11.66
C ASN A 244 -24.34 -2.85 11.97
N PHE A 245 -23.22 -2.86 12.68
CA PHE A 245 -22.57 -4.08 13.15
C PHE A 245 -23.03 -4.44 14.56
N TYR A 246 -23.02 -5.73 14.86
CA TYR A 246 -23.43 -6.26 16.14
C TYR A 246 -22.43 -7.29 16.65
N PHE A 247 -21.94 -7.09 17.87
CA PHE A 247 -21.10 -8.05 18.56
C PHE A 247 -21.94 -9.08 19.34
N ASP A 248 -21.86 -10.34 18.93
CA ASP A 248 -22.50 -11.47 19.59
C ASP A 248 -21.65 -11.94 20.77
N ILE A 249 -22.10 -11.62 21.97
CA ILE A 249 -21.37 -11.86 23.22
C ILE A 249 -21.27 -13.36 23.55
N LYS A 250 -22.17 -14.19 23.03
CA LYS A 250 -22.15 -15.63 23.31
C LYS A 250 -21.09 -16.33 22.46
N THR A 251 -20.98 -15.93 21.19
CA THR A 251 -20.07 -16.56 20.24
C THR A 251 -18.75 -15.80 20.06
N ASN A 252 -18.65 -14.57 20.61
CA ASN A 252 -17.56 -13.62 20.35
C ASN A 252 -17.39 -13.32 18.86
N GLU A 253 -18.50 -13.25 18.12
CA GLU A 253 -18.49 -12.94 16.68
C GLU A 253 -18.96 -11.51 16.43
N LEU A 254 -18.30 -10.82 15.50
CA LEU A 254 -18.75 -9.53 15.00
C LEU A 254 -19.54 -9.70 13.70
N LYS A 255 -20.84 -9.38 13.75
CA LYS A 255 -21.83 -9.66 12.71
C LYS A 255 -22.27 -8.42 11.95
#